data_AF-A0A151TBG7-F1
#
_entry.id   AF-A0A151TBG7-F1
#
_cell.length_a   1.000
_cell.length_b   1.000
_cell.length_c   1.000
_cell.angle_alpha   90.00
_cell.angle_beta   90.00
_cell.angle_gamma   90.00
#
_symmetry.space_group_name_H-M   'P 1'
#
loop_
_entity.id
_entity.type
_entity.pdbx_description
1 polymer ?
#
loop_
_entity_poly.entity_id
_entity_poly.type
_entity_poly.pdbx_seq_one_letter_code
_entity_poly.pdbx_strand_id
1 'polypeptide(L)' 'KHINVKFHAIRKAGKNGDVYLIYYRFEEKLVDILIKALPSTKFNELRSKLGVLKKSFKEEY' A
#
# COMPACT_ATOMS: atom_id res chain seq x y z
N LYS A 1 19.17 17.91 0.09
CA LYS A 1 19.73 17.64 -1.26
C LYS A 1 19.17 16.34 -1.90
N HIS A 2 19.02 15.23 -1.17
CA HIS A 2 18.58 13.93 -1.73
C HIS A 2 17.13 13.84 -2.22
N ILE A 3 16.23 14.68 -1.69
CA ILE A 3 14.81 14.62 -2.05
C ILE A 3 14.57 15.07 -3.51
N ASN A 4 15.24 16.13 -3.95
CA ASN A 4 15.12 16.68 -5.31
C ASN A 4 15.61 15.70 -6.38
N VAL A 5 16.63 14.89 -6.08
CA VAL A 5 17.18 13.88 -7.00
C VAL A 5 16.17 12.77 -7.27
N LYS A 6 15.51 12.25 -6.23
CA LYS A 6 14.49 11.20 -6.37
C LYS A 6 13.27 11.69 -7.17
N PHE A 7 12.83 12.91 -6.93
CA PHE A 7 11.72 13.52 -7.68
C PHE A 7 12.06 13.73 -9.16
N HIS A 8 13.31 14.08 -9.48
CA HIS A 8 13.73 14.24 -10.86
C HIS A 8 13.68 12.91 -11.64
N ALA A 9 14.17 11.82 -11.02
CA ALA A 9 14.15 10.49 -11.65
C ALA A 9 12.72 10.01 -11.95
N ILE A 10 11.80 10.12 -10.98
CA ILE A 10 10.40 9.69 -11.14
C ILE A 10 9.69 10.54 -12.21
N ARG A 11 9.90 11.86 -12.22
CA ARG A 11 9.33 12.75 -13.24
C ARG A 11 9.86 12.43 -14.64
N LYS A 12 11.16 12.11 -14.77
CA LYS A 12 11.77 11.74 -16.04
C LYS A 12 11.18 10.43 -16.58
N ALA A 13 11.11 9.40 -15.73
CA ALA A 13 10.50 8.12 -16.09
C ALA A 13 9.01 8.30 -16.48
N GLY A 14 8.27 9.16 -15.77
CA GLY A 14 6.89 9.49 -16.14
C GLY A 14 6.78 10.19 -17.50
N LYS A 15 7.66 11.15 -17.81
CA LYS A 15 7.68 11.86 -19.11
C LYS A 15 8.06 10.93 -20.27
N ASN A 16 8.97 10.00 -20.03
CA ASN A 16 9.40 9.02 -21.02
C ASN A 16 8.35 7.92 -21.28
N GLY A 17 7.32 7.83 -20.43
CA GLY A 17 6.32 6.76 -20.50
C GLY A 17 6.77 5.44 -19.85
N ASP A 18 7.96 5.42 -19.21
CA ASP A 18 8.49 4.23 -18.54
C ASP A 18 7.62 3.81 -17.34
N VAL A 19 6.94 4.78 -16.71
CA VAL A 19 6.03 4.56 -15.58
C VAL A 19 4.82 5.47 -15.65
N TYR A 20 3.66 4.97 -15.21
CA TYR A 20 2.46 5.78 -15.05
C TYR A 20 2.29 6.17 -13.58
N LEU A 21 2.32 7.47 -13.29
CA LEU A 21 2.17 7.98 -11.93
C LEU A 21 0.67 8.15 -11.60
N ILE A 22 0.15 7.28 -10.74
CA ILE A 22 -1.22 7.38 -10.23
C ILE A 22 -1.18 8.06 -8.86
N TYR A 23 -1.89 9.18 -8.72
CA TYR A 23 -2.14 9.75 -7.40
C TYR A 23 -3.16 8.87 -6.66
N TYR A 24 -2.80 8.41 -5.48
CA TYR A 24 -3.66 7.59 -4.64
C TYR A 24 -3.72 8.17 -3.23
N ARG A 25 -4.94 8.45 -2.76
CA ARG A 25 -5.20 9.16 -1.51
C ARG A 25 -4.70 8.35 -0.32
N PHE A 26 -3.98 9.00 0.59
CA PHE A 26 -3.26 8.34 1.69
C PHE A 26 -4.19 7.57 2.65
N GLU A 27 -5.42 8.03 2.81
CA GLU A 27 -6.43 7.42 3.68
C GLU A 27 -6.89 6.04 3.20
N GLU A 28 -6.71 5.75 1.91
CA GLU A 28 -7.20 4.52 1.29
C GLU A 28 -6.07 3.52 1.02
N LYS A 29 -4.83 3.81 1.44
CA LYS A 29 -3.64 3.03 1.04
C LYS A 29 -3.63 1.67 1.74
N LEU A 30 -4.17 0.66 1.07
CA LEU A 30 -4.07 -0.74 1.51
C LEU A 30 -2.61 -1.16 1.80
N VAL A 31 -1.66 -0.61 1.04
CA VAL A 31 -0.22 -0.89 1.19
C VAL A 31 0.31 -0.51 2.59
N ASP A 32 -0.35 0.41 3.30
CA ASP A 32 0.06 0.80 4.65
C ASP A 32 0.09 -0.39 5.61
N ILE A 33 -0.75 -1.42 5.38
CA ILE A 33 -0.77 -2.63 6.21
C ILE A 33 0.57 -3.37 6.22
N LEU A 34 1.37 -3.24 5.15
CA LEU A 34 2.63 -3.95 4.96
C LEU A 34 3.85 -3.12 5.40
N ILE A 35 3.70 -1.81 5.57
CA ILE A 35 4.84 -0.88 5.71
C ILE A 35 4.80 -0.13 7.05
N LYS A 36 3.62 0.02 7.66
CA LYS A 36 3.44 0.81 8.88
C LYS A 36 3.04 -0.06 10.06
N ALA A 37 3.52 0.35 11.24
CA ALA A 37 2.92 -0.06 12.50
C ALA A 37 1.58 0.68 12.65
N LEU A 38 0.47 -0.02 12.40
CA LEU A 38 -0.88 0.54 12.45
C LEU A 38 -1.58 0.21 13.77
N PRO A 39 -2.43 1.10 14.29
CA PRO A 39 -3.38 0.74 15.36
C PRO A 39 -4.28 -0.42 14.91
N SER A 40 -4.65 -1.30 15.85
CA SER A 40 -5.44 -2.51 15.58
C SER A 40 -6.70 -2.26 14.75
N THR A 41 -7.45 -1.19 15.07
CA THR A 41 -8.66 -0.81 14.33
C THR A 41 -8.37 -0.59 12.84
N LYS A 42 -7.35 0.22 12.53
CA LYS A 42 -6.98 0.53 11.13
C LYS A 42 -6.40 -0.68 10.42
N PHE A 43 -5.63 -1.52 11.12
CA PHE A 43 -5.14 -2.78 10.57
C PHE A 43 -6.30 -3.70 10.18
N ASN A 44 -7.31 -3.86 11.03
CA ASN A 44 -8.46 -4.74 10.76
C ASN A 44 -9.34 -4.22 9.61
N GLU A 45 -9.50 -2.90 9.49
CA GLU A 45 -10.19 -2.27 8.34
C GLU A 45 -9.46 -2.58 7.03
N LEU A 46 -8.14 -2.35 6.97
CA LEU A 46 -7.34 -2.63 5.79
C LEU A 46 -7.27 -4.14 5.47
N ARG A 47 -7.16 -4.98 6.50
CA ARG A 47 -7.19 -6.44 6.37
C ARG A 47 -8.49 -6.91 5.73
N SER A 48 -9.62 -6.35 6.17
CA SER A 48 -10.95 -6.67 5.62
C SER A 48 -11.06 -6.22 4.16
N LYS A 49 -10.58 -5.01 3.84
CA LYS A 49 -10.54 -4.51 2.45
C LYS A 49 -9.65 -5.35 1.53
N LEU A 50 -8.60 -5.99 2.07
CA LEU A 50 -7.75 -6.93 1.34
C LEU A 50 -8.36 -8.34 1.18
N GLY A 51 -9.52 -8.62 1.77
CA GLY A 51 -10.15 -9.94 1.72
C GLY A 51 -9.43 -11.01 2.56
N VAL A 52 -8.56 -10.61 3.49
CA VAL A 52 -7.82 -11.56 4.33
C VAL A 52 -8.73 -12.07 5.44
N LEU A 53 -9.29 -13.26 5.23
CA LEU A 53 -10.16 -13.92 6.18
C LEU A 53 -9.39 -14.43 7.40
N LYS A 54 -10.09 -14.57 8.53
CA LYS A 54 -9.58 -15.37 9.64
C LYS A 54 -9.68 -16.82 9.22
N LYS A 55 -8.56 -17.55 9.26
CA LYS A 55 -8.59 -19.00 9.04
C LYS A 55 -9.49 -19.61 10.12
N SER A 56 -10.65 -20.10 9.72
CA SER A 56 -11.41 -21.04 10.53
C SER A 56 -10.71 -22.39 10.35
N PHE A 57 -10.12 -22.91 11.41
CA PHE A 57 -9.74 -24.31 11.44
C PHE A 57 -11.05 -25.08 11.45
N LYS A 58 -11.42 -25.67 10.31
CA LYS A 58 -12.26 -26.86 10.37
C LYS A 58 -11.29 -27.97 10.76
N GLU A 59 -11.31 -28.34 12.04
CA GLU A 59 -10.78 -29.63 12.45
C GLU A 59 -11.65 -30.68 11.76
N GLU A 60 -11.12 -31.26 10.69
CA GLU A 60 -11.63 -32.51 10.17
C GLU A 60 -11.19 -33.58 11.17
N TYR A 61 -12.15 -34.04 11.98
CA TYR A 61 -12.03 -35.21 12.84
C TYR A 61 -12.02 -36.49 12.00
#